data_AF-A0A2N6P2Q7-F1
#
_entry.id   AF-A0A2N6P2Q7-F1
#
_cell.length_a   1.000
_cell.length_b   1.000
_cell.length_c   1.000
_cell.angle_alpha   90.00
_cell.angle_beta   90.00
_cell.angle_gamma   90.00
#
_symmetry.space_group_name_H-M   'P 1'
#
loop_
_entity.id
_entity.type
_entity.pdbx_description
1 polymer ?
#
loop_
_entity_poly.entity_id
_entity_poly.type
_entity_poly.pdbx_seq_one_letter_code
_entity_poly.pdbx_strand_id
1 'polypeptide(L)'
;MSESTLESKEATVTFDHVCPVSSKQHSFTLDHDDVLSSEKLEEIAKKIRYSWPRNMSEERSRALMEVIYKVIKWEKGYTLEHPVLPQLGSYPEAKKRKLV
;
A
#
# COMPACT_ATOMS: atom_id res chain seq x y z
N MET A 1 30.77 -4.62 -19.91
CA MET A 1 29.59 -3.73 -20.04
C MET A 1 28.53 -4.35 -19.15
N SER A 2 28.41 -3.90 -17.90
CA SER A 2 27.42 -4.46 -16.97
C SER A 2 26.09 -3.78 -17.24
N GLU A 3 25.14 -4.55 -17.74
CA GLU A 3 23.79 -4.13 -18.10
C GLU A 3 23.04 -3.75 -16.83
N SER A 4 22.98 -2.45 -16.55
CA SER A 4 22.14 -1.90 -15.48
C SER A 4 20.69 -2.07 -15.90
N THR A 5 20.06 -3.15 -15.46
CA THR A 5 18.60 -3.28 -15.50
C THR A 5 18.04 -2.26 -14.51
N LEU A 6 17.86 -1.03 -14.96
CA LEU A 6 17.02 -0.04 -14.29
C LEU A 6 15.60 -0.61 -14.35
N GLU A 7 15.22 -1.40 -13.34
CA GLU A 7 13.83 -1.78 -13.14
C GLU A 7 13.03 -0.48 -13.20
N SER A 8 12.17 -0.38 -14.22
CA SER A 8 11.29 0.75 -14.37
C SER A 8 10.43 0.78 -13.12
N LYS A 9 10.69 1.70 -12.18
CA LYS A 9 9.77 1.95 -11.06
C LYS A 9 8.41 2.17 -11.66
N GLU A 10 7.51 1.19 -11.53
CA GLU A 10 6.12 1.38 -11.89
C GLU A 10 5.64 2.59 -11.11
N ALA A 11 5.29 3.68 -11.81
CA ALA A 11 4.94 4.94 -11.16
C ALA A 11 3.75 4.75 -10.19
N THR A 12 2.85 3.82 -10.54
CA THR A 12 1.66 3.49 -9.78
C THR A 12 1.52 1.98 -9.64
N VAL A 13 0.91 1.55 -8.54
CA VAL A 13 0.63 0.17 -8.21
C VAL A 13 -0.88 0.03 -8.04
N THR A 14 -1.46 -0.98 -8.66
CA THR A 14 -2.89 -1.31 -8.50
C THR A 14 -3.05 -2.58 -7.69
N PHE A 15 -3.89 -2.53 -6.67
CA PHE A 15 -4.20 -3.68 -5.82
C PHE A 15 -5.66 -3.65 -5.36
N ASP A 16 -6.18 -4.84 -5.08
CA ASP A 16 -7.54 -5.00 -4.61
C ASP A 16 -7.58 -5.38 -3.13
N HIS A 17 -8.57 -4.86 -2.42
CA HIS A 17 -8.85 -5.29 -1.06
C HIS A 17 -10.33 -5.40 -0.76
N VAL A 18 -10.68 -6.42 0.03
CA VAL A 18 -12.06 -6.65 0.46
C VAL A 18 -12.30 -5.85 1.74
N CYS A 19 -13.38 -5.08 1.78
CA CYS A 19 -13.83 -4.41 3.00
C CYS A 19 -14.25 -5.47 4.03
N PRO A 20 -13.69 -5.47 5.25
CA PRO A 20 -13.95 -6.51 6.24
C PRO A 20 -15.39 -6.51 6.77
N VAL A 21 -16.11 -5.38 6.64
CA VAL A 21 -17.49 -5.23 7.15
C VAL A 21 -18.51 -5.56 6.08
N SER A 22 -18.35 -5.04 4.87
CA SER A 22 -19.34 -5.20 3.78
C SER A 22 -19.05 -6.35 2.84
N SER A 23 -17.87 -6.99 2.94
CA SER A 23 -17.38 -8.03 2.02
C SER A 23 -17.29 -7.59 0.54
N LYS A 24 -17.38 -6.28 0.26
CA LYS A 24 -17.20 -5.75 -1.10
C LYS A 24 -15.72 -5.59 -1.42
N GLN A 25 -15.34 -5.94 -2.63
CA GLN A 25 -13.99 -5.70 -3.16
C GLN A 25 -13.87 -4.25 -3.66
N HIS A 26 -12.74 -3.62 -3.34
CA HIS A 26 -12.37 -2.29 -3.80
C HIS A 26 -10.98 -2.31 -4.41
N SER A 27 -10.83 -1.63 -5.54
CA SER A 27 -9.54 -1.44 -6.20
C SER A 27 -8.94 -0.09 -5.83
N PHE A 28 -7.62 -0.08 -5.66
CA PHE A 28 -6.82 1.10 -5.35
C PHE A 28 -5.66 1.18 -6.32
N THR A 29 -5.47 2.35 -6.91
CA THR A 29 -4.30 2.68 -7.74
C THR A 29 -3.60 3.84 -7.05
N LEU A 30 -2.39 3.59 -6.54
CA LEU A 30 -1.62 4.54 -5.73
C LEU A 30 -0.19 4.62 -6.23
N ASP A 31 0.48 5.73 -5.96
CA ASP A 31 1.89 5.87 -6.28
C ASP A 31 2.73 4.86 -5.49
N HIS A 32 3.75 4.31 -6.13
CA HIS A 32 4.60 3.29 -5.52
C HIS A 32 5.22 3.79 -4.21
N ASP A 33 5.63 5.06 -4.14
CA ASP A 33 6.21 5.64 -2.93
C ASP A 33 5.20 5.85 -1.79
N ASP A 34 3.92 5.95 -2.10
CA ASP A 34 2.85 6.11 -1.11
C ASP A 34 2.52 4.78 -0.45
N VAL A 35 2.53 3.69 -1.22
CA VAL A 35 2.28 2.32 -0.74
C VAL A 35 3.31 1.86 0.29
N LEU A 36 4.51 2.45 0.29
CA LEU A 36 5.64 2.08 1.16
C LEU A 36 5.65 2.77 2.52
N SER A 37 4.64 3.57 2.82
CA SER A 37 4.56 4.32 4.07
C SER A 37 3.15 4.22 4.62
N SER A 38 3.03 3.65 5.82
CA SER A 38 1.76 3.60 6.54
C SER A 38 1.15 5.00 6.74
N GLU A 39 1.98 5.99 7.09
CA GLU A 39 1.57 7.39 7.29
C GLU A 39 0.92 8.00 6.03
N LYS A 40 1.57 7.85 4.86
CA LYS A 40 1.00 8.35 3.61
C LYS A 40 -0.31 7.65 3.24
N LEU A 41 -0.38 6.33 3.43
CA LEU A 41 -1.61 5.59 3.23
C LEU A 41 -2.73 6.05 4.17
N GLU A 42 -2.42 6.39 5.42
CA GLU A 42 -3.39 6.97 6.36
C GLU A 42 -3.94 8.32 5.89
N GLU A 43 -3.10 9.19 5.33
CA GLU A 43 -3.55 10.45 4.74
C GLU A 43 -4.53 10.22 3.59
N ILE A 44 -4.22 9.25 2.71
CA ILE A 44 -5.08 8.86 1.60
C ILE A 44 -6.40 8.27 2.13
N ALA A 45 -6.34 7.37 3.12
CA ALA A 45 -7.52 6.77 3.74
C ALA A 45 -8.43 7.81 4.41
N LYS A 46 -7.86 8.85 5.04
CA LYS A 46 -8.60 9.99 5.58
C LYS A 46 -9.28 10.80 4.48
N LYS A 47 -8.58 11.11 3.38
CA LYS A 47 -9.15 11.81 2.22
C LYS A 47 -10.32 11.01 1.62
N ILE A 48 -10.15 9.70 1.44
CA ILE A 48 -11.21 8.81 0.97
C ILE A 48 -12.40 8.86 1.94
N ARG A 49 -12.20 8.68 3.25
CA ARG A 49 -13.30 8.66 4.25
C ARG A 49 -14.25 9.84 4.17
N TYR A 50 -13.72 11.03 3.88
CA TYR A 50 -14.51 12.27 3.84
C TYR A 50 -14.95 12.67 2.43
N SER A 51 -14.71 11.83 1.43
CA SER A 51 -15.16 12.04 0.05
C SER A 51 -16.63 11.63 -0.14
N TRP A 52 -17.21 12.04 -1.27
CA TRP A 52 -18.59 11.71 -1.65
C TRP A 52 -18.59 10.65 -2.77
N PRO A 53 -19.53 9.68 -2.78
CA PRO A 53 -20.64 9.47 -1.82
C PRO A 53 -20.19 8.81 -0.50
N ARG A 54 -20.70 9.32 0.63
CA ARG A 54 -20.26 8.95 1.99
C ARG A 54 -20.25 7.44 2.26
N ASN A 55 -21.31 6.72 1.90
CA ASN A 55 -21.40 5.29 2.23
C ASN A 55 -20.32 4.47 1.51
N MET A 56 -20.09 4.75 0.22
CA MET A 56 -19.06 4.07 -0.55
C MET A 56 -17.66 4.48 -0.09
N SER A 57 -17.49 5.74 0.28
CA SER A 57 -16.20 6.29 0.69
C SER A 57 -15.77 5.79 2.07
N GLU A 58 -16.71 5.62 3.00
CA GLU A 58 -16.45 4.93 4.27
C GLU A 58 -16.06 3.47 4.06
N GLU A 59 -16.78 2.72 3.21
CA GLU A 59 -16.45 1.33 2.87
C GLU A 59 -15.05 1.21 2.27
N ARG A 60 -14.71 2.07 1.29
CA ARG A 60 -13.37 2.11 0.68
C ARG A 60 -12.28 2.48 1.69
N SER A 61 -12.53 3.45 2.56
CA SER A 61 -11.59 3.84 3.60
C SER A 61 -11.31 2.69 4.57
N ARG A 62 -12.34 1.93 4.98
CA ARG A 62 -12.16 0.73 5.81
C ARG A 62 -11.33 -0.34 5.12
N ALA A 63 -11.56 -0.59 3.83
CA ALA A 63 -10.75 -1.53 3.06
C ALA A 63 -9.27 -1.10 3.00
N LEU A 64 -8.98 0.20 2.82
CA LEU A 64 -7.60 0.70 2.82
C LEU A 64 -6.95 0.62 4.21
N MET A 65 -7.71 0.84 5.29
CA MET A 65 -7.20 0.70 6.66
C MET A 65 -6.68 -0.71 6.98
N GLU A 66 -7.30 -1.77 6.45
CA GLU A 66 -6.78 -3.13 6.61
C GLU A 66 -5.41 -3.31 5.93
N VAL A 67 -5.21 -2.69 4.78
CA VAL A 67 -3.91 -2.68 4.10
C VAL A 67 -2.89 -1.89 4.93
N ILE A 68 -3.27 -0.73 5.47
CA ILE A 68 -2.43 0.07 6.37
C ILE A 68 -1.97 -0.76 7.57
N TYR A 69 -2.86 -1.50 8.23
CA TYR A 69 -2.48 -2.37 9.34
C TYR A 69 -1.46 -3.44 8.95
N LYS A 70 -1.57 -4.00 7.75
CA LYS A 70 -0.58 -4.96 7.23
C LYS A 70 0.75 -4.30 6.91
N VAL A 71 0.73 -3.08 6.35
CA VAL A 71 1.96 -2.29 6.11
C VAL A 71 2.66 -1.96 7.42
N ILE A 72 1.92 -1.54 8.46
CA ILE A 72 2.48 -1.29 9.80
C ILE A 72 3.13 -2.56 10.37
N LYS A 73 2.51 -3.73 10.18
CA LYS A 73 3.11 -5.01 10.63
C LYS A 73 4.43 -5.28 9.89
N TRP A 74 4.48 -5.02 8.60
CA TRP A 74 5.69 -5.14 7.79
C TRP A 74 6.78 -4.15 8.21
N GLU A 75 6.45 -2.87 8.41
CA GLU A 75 7.37 -1.83 8.88
C GLU A 75 7.98 -2.17 10.25
N LYS A 76 7.20 -2.81 11.12
CA LYS A 76 7.66 -3.31 12.44
C LYS A 76 8.42 -4.64 12.38
N GLY A 77 8.57 -5.24 11.19
CA GLY A 77 9.28 -6.50 11.00
C GLY A 77 8.51 -7.74 11.45
N TYR A 78 7.20 -7.65 11.67
CA TYR A 78 6.38 -8.82 11.99
C TYR A 78 6.07 -9.71 10.79
N THR A 79 6.19 -9.18 9.57
CA THR A 79 6.03 -9.93 8.33
C THR A 79 7.26 -9.76 7.44
N LEU A 80 7.61 -10.81 6.71
CA LEU A 80 8.77 -10.83 5.81
C LEU A 80 8.47 -10.22 4.43
N GLU A 81 7.20 -10.05 4.09
CA GLU A 81 6.77 -9.57 2.78
C GLU A 81 5.87 -8.33 2.91
N HIS A 82 5.99 -7.41 1.96
CA HIS A 82 5.11 -6.25 1.85
C HIS A 82 3.74 -6.68 1.34
N PRO A 83 2.63 -6.25 1.98
CA PRO A 83 1.28 -6.74 1.64
C PRO A 83 0.78 -6.37 0.24
N VAL A 84 1.38 -5.35 -0.39
CA VAL A 84 1.04 -4.87 -1.74
C VAL A 84 2.17 -5.10 -2.74
N LEU A 85 3.41 -5.27 -2.27
CA LEU A 85 4.63 -5.28 -3.11
C LEU A 85 5.57 -6.40 -2.66
N PRO A 86 5.17 -7.68 -2.77
CA PRO A 86 5.91 -8.80 -2.20
C PRO A 86 7.37 -8.88 -2.65
N GLN A 87 7.68 -8.40 -3.87
CA GLN A 87 9.02 -8.36 -4.46
C GLN A 87 10.05 -7.52 -3.67
N LEU A 88 9.58 -6.64 -2.78
CA LEU A 88 10.45 -5.84 -1.92
C LEU A 88 11.06 -6.63 -0.76
N GLY A 89 10.48 -7.77 -0.41
CA GLY A 89 10.90 -8.56 0.75
C GLY A 89 10.67 -7.82 2.06
N SER A 90 11.60 -7.99 3.00
CA SER A 90 11.46 -7.46 4.36
C SER A 90 11.67 -5.95 4.40
N TYR A 91 11.09 -5.27 5.40
CA TYR A 91 11.23 -3.81 5.52
C TYR A 91 12.70 -3.33 5.56
N PRO A 92 13.63 -3.98 6.29
CA PRO A 92 15.04 -3.60 6.25
C PRO A 92 15.67 -3.71 4.86
N GLU A 93 15.29 -4.71 4.06
CA GLU A 93 15.79 -4.89 2.69
C GLU A 93 15.22 -3.82 1.75
N ALA A 94 13.91 -3.56 1.85
CA ALA A 94 13.26 -2.50 1.07
C ALA A 94 13.84 -1.12 1.37
N LYS A 95 14.14 -0.83 2.64
CA LYS A 95 14.78 0.44 3.04
C LYS A 95 16.19 0.57 2.47
N LYS A 96 16.97 -0.53 2.40
CA LYS A 96 18.28 -0.53 1.73
C LYS A 96 18.15 -0.25 0.24
N ARG A 97 17.17 -0.85 -0.45
CA ARG A 97 16.92 -0.61 -1.88
C ARG A 97 16.48 0.82 -2.18
N LYS A 98 15.73 1.48 -1.28
CA LYS A 98 15.38 2.92 -1.42
C LYS A 98 16.57 3.87 -1.32
N LEU A 99 17.66 3.46 -0.67
CA LEU A 99 18.87 4.28 -0.48
C LEU A 99 19.87 4.17 -1.64
N VAL A 100 19.60 3.29 -2.61
CA VAL A 100 20.37 3.09 -3.84
C VAL A 100 19.64 3.78 -4.98
#